data_AF-A0A0G0BYJ7-F1
#
_entry.id   AF-A0A0G0BYJ7-F1
#
_cell.length_a   1.000
_cell.length_b   1.000
_cell.length_c   1.000
_cell.angle_alpha   90.00
_cell.angle_beta   90.00
_cell.angle_gamma   90.00
#
_symmetry.space_group_name_H-M   'P 1'
#
loop_
_entity.id
_entity.type
_entity.pdbx_description
1 polymer ?
#
loop_
_entity_poly.entity_id
_entity_poly.type
_entity_poly.pdbx_seq_one_letter_code
_entity_poly.pdbx_strand_id
1 'polypeptide(L)'
;MELGITKEKAKDLLDEYVKDPIIKLHMIESEAIMRALAEKFYKEEEPAVTEAMADEWGIIGLLHDIDWEMVKDNPAEHCVRAQEILRNNGASEFLIETIVSHVYGMEIIPAFKDKVRNSKIQHCLVAAETLTGLIVASALMQPDKKLASVSLESLKKKFKSKNFAARCNRDLILECEKADVPLDEFLALGLKALQNISGKLGL
;
A
#
# COMPACT_ATOMS: atom_id res chain seq x y z
N MET A 1 -8.61 3.45 -15.52
CA MET A 1 -7.37 4.26 -15.64
C MET A 1 -6.41 3.53 -16.58
N GLU A 2 -5.59 4.21 -17.37
CA GLU A 2 -4.64 3.51 -18.26
C GLU A 2 -3.30 3.31 -17.56
N LEU A 3 -3.00 2.07 -17.14
CA LEU A 3 -1.78 1.73 -16.40
C LEU A 3 -0.61 1.29 -17.28
N GLY A 4 -0.87 0.92 -18.54
CA GLY A 4 0.15 0.39 -19.45
C GLY A 4 0.63 -1.04 -19.15
N ILE A 5 0.21 -1.62 -18.01
CA ILE A 5 0.52 -2.99 -17.62
C ILE A 5 -0.72 -3.73 -17.12
N THR A 6 -0.74 -5.05 -17.32
CA THR A 6 -1.79 -5.94 -16.79
C THR A 6 -1.43 -6.46 -15.41
N LYS A 7 -2.41 -7.05 -14.71
CA LYS A 7 -2.18 -7.69 -13.41
C LYS A 7 -1.22 -8.86 -13.50
N GLU A 8 -1.31 -9.67 -14.55
CA GLU A 8 -0.39 -10.78 -14.79
C GLU A 8 1.03 -10.26 -14.93
N LYS A 9 1.24 -9.23 -15.75
CA LYS A 9 2.55 -8.60 -15.91
C LYS A 9 3.06 -7.99 -14.60
N ALA A 10 2.19 -7.35 -13.80
CA ALA A 10 2.58 -6.83 -12.48
C ALA A 10 3.06 -7.94 -11.53
N LYS A 11 2.40 -9.11 -11.53
CA LYS A 11 2.86 -10.27 -10.74
C LYS A 11 4.20 -10.80 -11.24
N ASP A 12 4.38 -10.92 -12.56
CA ASP A 12 5.65 -11.35 -13.13
C ASP A 12 6.79 -10.41 -12.71
N LEU A 13 6.55 -9.09 -12.72
CA LEU A 13 7.52 -8.09 -12.25
C LEU A 13 7.83 -8.22 -10.77
N LEU A 14 6.81 -8.38 -9.92
CA LEU A 14 7.01 -8.61 -8.48
C LEU A 14 7.91 -9.82 -8.26
N ASP A 15 7.64 -10.93 -8.94
CA ASP A 15 8.42 -12.15 -8.82
C ASP A 15 9.83 -12.03 -9.40
N GLU A 16 10.02 -11.20 -10.42
CA GLU A 16 11.32 -10.91 -11.02
C GLU A 16 12.22 -10.07 -10.11
N TYR A 17 11.70 -8.96 -9.56
CA TYR A 17 12.52 -7.95 -8.89
C TYR A 17 12.56 -8.08 -7.36
N VAL A 18 11.56 -8.71 -6.76
CA VAL A 18 11.50 -8.93 -5.30
C VAL A 18 11.70 -10.41 -5.04
N LYS A 19 12.66 -10.77 -4.20
CA LYS A 19 12.96 -12.15 -3.78
C LYS A 19 12.71 -12.35 -2.29
N ASP A 20 12.85 -11.30 -1.49
CA ASP A 20 12.56 -11.35 -0.07
C ASP A 20 11.06 -11.60 0.17
N PRO A 21 10.70 -12.71 0.85
CA PRO A 21 9.30 -13.05 1.08
C PRO A 21 8.57 -12.04 1.97
N ILE A 22 9.27 -11.36 2.88
CA ILE A 22 8.65 -10.34 3.75
C ILE A 22 8.30 -9.09 2.95
N ILE A 23 9.20 -8.65 2.06
CA ILE A 23 8.92 -7.51 1.16
C ILE A 23 7.73 -7.85 0.24
N LYS A 24 7.71 -9.07 -0.34
CA LYS A 24 6.56 -9.51 -1.14
C LYS A 24 5.24 -9.49 -0.36
N LEU A 25 5.24 -9.97 0.88
CA LEU A 25 4.04 -9.97 1.71
C LEU A 25 3.53 -8.55 1.96
N HIS A 26 4.42 -7.60 2.27
CA HIS A 26 4.06 -6.19 2.42
C HIS A 26 3.40 -5.63 1.16
N MET A 27 3.93 -5.92 -0.03
CA MET A 27 3.36 -5.47 -1.30
C MET A 27 1.99 -6.10 -1.59
N ILE A 28 1.80 -7.38 -1.23
CA ILE A 28 0.51 -8.08 -1.34
C ILE A 28 -0.52 -7.52 -0.34
N GLU A 29 -0.09 -7.13 0.86
CA GLU A 29 -0.93 -6.45 1.85
C GLU A 29 -1.39 -5.09 1.31
N SER A 30 -0.47 -4.30 0.74
CA SER A 30 -0.76 -3.03 0.10
C SER A 30 -1.72 -3.19 -1.10
N GLU A 31 -1.52 -4.20 -1.96
CA GLU A 31 -2.46 -4.57 -3.03
C GLU A 31 -3.87 -4.78 -2.46
N ALA A 32 -4.01 -5.58 -1.40
CA ALA A 32 -5.32 -5.91 -0.84
C ALA A 32 -6.08 -4.69 -0.29
N ILE A 33 -5.38 -3.79 0.40
CA ILE A 33 -6.01 -2.56 0.92
C ILE A 33 -6.38 -1.63 -0.24
N MET A 34 -5.51 -1.48 -1.24
CA MET A 34 -5.78 -0.64 -2.41
C MET A 34 -6.97 -1.14 -3.24
N ARG A 35 -7.12 -2.45 -3.41
CA ARG A 35 -8.31 -3.06 -4.04
C ARG A 35 -9.60 -2.73 -3.26
N ALA A 36 -9.55 -2.83 -1.94
CA ALA A 36 -10.72 -2.53 -1.10
C ALA A 36 -11.09 -1.03 -1.14
N LEU A 37 -10.11 -0.13 -1.27
CA LEU A 37 -10.35 1.29 -1.52
C LEU A 37 -11.00 1.53 -2.89
N ALA A 38 -10.52 0.86 -3.94
CA ALA A 38 -11.15 0.92 -5.26
C ALA A 38 -12.62 0.54 -5.19
N GLU A 39 -12.94 -0.58 -4.54
CA GLU A 39 -14.32 -1.00 -4.35
C GLU A 39 -15.18 0.04 -3.64
N LYS A 40 -14.62 0.73 -2.62
CA LYS A 40 -15.31 1.81 -1.92
C LYS A 40 -15.63 2.97 -2.87
N PHE A 41 -14.60 3.53 -3.52
CA PHE A 41 -14.78 4.70 -4.39
C PHE A 41 -15.65 4.40 -5.60
N TYR A 42 -15.47 3.24 -6.24
CA TYR A 42 -16.32 2.86 -7.36
C TYR A 42 -17.76 2.64 -6.93
N LYS A 43 -18.06 2.01 -5.78
CA LYS A 43 -19.46 1.87 -5.30
C LYS A 43 -20.16 3.21 -5.06
N GLU A 44 -19.42 4.27 -4.80
CA GLU A 44 -19.97 5.63 -4.62
C GLU A 44 -20.33 6.28 -5.98
N GLU A 45 -19.62 5.93 -7.05
CA GLU A 45 -19.80 6.50 -8.41
C GLU A 45 -20.65 5.61 -9.34
N GLU A 46 -20.44 4.30 -9.29
CA GLU A 46 -21.09 3.28 -10.12
C GLU A 46 -21.42 2.00 -9.29
N PRO A 47 -22.66 1.48 -9.36
CA PRO A 47 -23.08 0.37 -8.50
C PRO A 47 -22.40 -0.98 -8.80
N ALA A 48 -21.65 -1.11 -9.90
CA ALA A 48 -20.98 -2.35 -10.30
C ALA A 48 -19.46 -2.18 -10.37
N VAL A 49 -18.78 -2.51 -9.28
CA VAL A 49 -17.31 -2.67 -9.30
C VAL A 49 -16.96 -3.94 -10.04
N THR A 50 -16.10 -3.82 -11.05
CA THR A 50 -15.53 -4.99 -11.74
C THR A 50 -14.20 -5.38 -11.12
N GLU A 51 -13.81 -6.64 -11.26
CA GLU A 51 -12.46 -7.10 -10.85
C GLU A 51 -11.36 -6.27 -11.53
N ALA A 52 -11.55 -5.88 -12.78
CA ALA A 52 -10.59 -5.05 -13.52
C ALA A 52 -10.40 -3.67 -12.86
N MET A 53 -11.48 -3.04 -12.40
CA MET A 53 -11.40 -1.76 -11.68
C MET A 53 -10.65 -1.88 -10.35
N ALA A 54 -10.89 -2.95 -9.59
CA ALA A 54 -10.13 -3.23 -8.37
C ALA A 54 -8.66 -3.57 -8.67
N ASP A 55 -8.40 -4.28 -9.77
CA ASP A 55 -7.05 -4.61 -10.23
C ASP A 55 -6.21 -3.37 -10.52
N GLU A 56 -6.81 -2.29 -11.06
CA GLU A 56 -6.07 -1.07 -11.34
C GLU A 56 -5.41 -0.48 -10.08
N TRP A 57 -6.16 -0.39 -8.97
CA TRP A 57 -5.63 0.06 -7.69
C TRP A 57 -4.71 -0.98 -7.05
N GLY A 58 -5.06 -2.27 -7.20
CA GLY A 58 -4.25 -3.37 -6.73
C GLY A 58 -2.84 -3.35 -7.30
N ILE A 59 -2.69 -3.12 -8.61
CA ILE A 59 -1.39 -3.02 -9.29
C ILE A 59 -0.52 -1.92 -8.69
N ILE A 60 -1.11 -0.76 -8.37
CA ILE A 60 -0.40 0.35 -7.73
C ILE A 60 0.17 -0.08 -6.37
N GLY A 61 -0.66 -0.73 -5.53
CA GLY A 61 -0.21 -1.25 -4.24
C GLY A 61 0.82 -2.39 -4.38
N LEU A 62 0.64 -3.26 -5.37
CA LEU A 62 1.49 -4.43 -5.59
C LEU A 62 2.90 -4.07 -6.06
N LEU A 63 3.07 -2.94 -6.76
CA LEU A 63 4.35 -2.55 -7.36
C LEU A 63 5.01 -1.35 -6.67
N HIS A 64 4.44 -0.82 -5.59
CA HIS A 64 4.92 0.43 -5.01
C HIS A 64 6.40 0.37 -4.59
N ASP A 65 6.83 -0.77 -4.05
CA ASP A 65 8.19 -1.01 -3.55
C ASP A 65 9.04 -1.90 -4.48
N ILE A 66 8.77 -1.89 -5.79
CA ILE A 66 9.38 -2.84 -6.75
C ILE A 66 10.91 -2.79 -6.80
N ASP A 67 11.51 -1.67 -6.40
CA ASP A 67 12.95 -1.47 -6.33
C ASP A 67 13.54 -1.60 -4.92
N TRP A 68 12.71 -1.69 -3.87
CA TRP A 68 13.16 -1.57 -2.48
C TRP A 68 14.27 -2.56 -2.12
N GLU A 69 14.15 -3.82 -2.53
CA GLU A 69 15.16 -4.84 -2.22
C GLU A 69 16.55 -4.51 -2.81
N MET A 70 16.60 -3.85 -3.97
CA MET A 70 17.83 -3.45 -4.66
C MET A 70 18.48 -2.22 -4.01
N VAL A 71 17.69 -1.35 -3.40
CA VAL A 71 18.12 -0.04 -2.90
C VAL A 71 18.07 0.10 -1.38
N LYS A 72 17.66 -0.94 -0.63
CA LYS A 72 17.54 -0.88 0.84
C LYS A 72 18.80 -0.44 1.59
N ASP A 73 19.98 -0.68 1.02
CA ASP A 73 21.27 -0.24 1.59
C ASP A 73 21.63 1.21 1.21
N ASN A 74 20.91 1.80 0.25
CA ASN A 74 20.96 3.21 -0.11
C ASN A 74 19.53 3.77 -0.37
N PRO A 75 18.73 4.00 0.68
CA PRO A 75 17.32 4.37 0.54
C PRO A 75 17.08 5.66 -0.24
N ALA A 76 18.08 6.52 -0.42
CA ALA A 76 17.97 7.73 -1.24
C ALA A 76 17.65 7.45 -2.72
N GLU A 77 17.90 6.23 -3.20
CA GLU A 77 17.59 5.77 -4.56
C GLU A 77 16.21 5.11 -4.67
N HIS A 78 15.47 4.98 -3.56
CA HIS A 78 14.12 4.43 -3.56
C HIS A 78 13.18 5.27 -4.43
N CYS A 79 12.36 4.61 -5.24
CA CYS A 79 11.53 5.18 -6.30
C CYS A 79 12.27 5.89 -7.45
N VAL A 80 13.55 6.23 -7.31
CA VAL A 80 14.38 6.68 -8.45
C VAL A 80 14.56 5.50 -9.39
N ARG A 81 14.91 4.33 -8.85
CA ARG A 81 15.10 3.11 -9.63
C ARG A 81 13.77 2.50 -10.11
N ALA A 82 12.70 2.58 -9.31
CA ALA A 82 11.36 2.11 -9.68
C ALA A 82 10.87 2.72 -11.00
N GLN A 83 11.10 4.02 -11.22
CA GLN A 83 10.68 4.70 -12.46
C GLN A 83 11.27 4.05 -13.71
N GLU A 84 12.55 3.67 -13.68
CA GLU A 84 13.20 3.03 -14.83
C GLU A 84 12.66 1.61 -15.05
N ILE A 85 12.52 0.83 -13.99
CA ILE A 85 11.98 -0.55 -14.05
C ILE A 85 10.59 -0.55 -14.66
N LEU A 86 9.71 0.32 -14.15
CA LEU A 86 8.32 0.42 -14.58
C LEU A 86 8.22 0.90 -16.03
N ARG A 87 8.95 1.96 -16.39
CA ARG A 87 8.94 2.52 -17.76
C ARG A 87 9.44 1.52 -18.79
N ASN A 88 10.52 0.79 -18.50
CA ASN A 88 11.07 -0.24 -19.39
C ASN A 88 10.11 -1.42 -19.60
N ASN A 89 9.14 -1.60 -18.70
CA ASN A 89 8.13 -2.65 -18.79
C ASN A 89 6.76 -2.16 -19.28
N GLY A 90 6.68 -0.94 -19.82
CA GLY A 90 5.48 -0.40 -20.46
C GLY A 90 4.48 0.26 -19.50
N ALA A 91 4.85 0.47 -18.23
CA ALA A 91 4.01 1.23 -17.31
C ALA A 91 3.79 2.66 -17.82
N SER A 92 2.55 3.15 -17.67
CA SER A 92 2.22 4.53 -18.00
C SER A 92 2.87 5.50 -16.99
N GLU A 93 3.09 6.76 -17.41
CA GLU A 93 3.58 7.79 -16.49
C GLU A 93 2.60 8.03 -15.32
N PHE A 94 1.30 7.82 -15.52
CA PHE A 94 0.30 7.86 -14.45
C PHE A 94 0.59 6.81 -13.36
N LEU A 95 0.85 5.55 -13.74
CA LEU A 95 1.18 4.49 -12.79
C LEU A 95 2.48 4.81 -12.07
N ILE A 96 3.51 5.22 -12.82
CA ILE A 96 4.83 5.56 -12.29
C ILE A 96 4.73 6.71 -11.28
N GLU A 97 4.10 7.82 -11.65
CA GLU A 97 3.94 8.98 -10.76
C GLU A 97 3.12 8.62 -9.51
N THR A 98 2.07 7.81 -9.66
CA THR A 98 1.25 7.37 -8.53
C THR A 98 2.05 6.50 -7.57
N ILE A 99 2.83 5.54 -8.08
CA ILE A 99 3.73 4.73 -7.26
C ILE A 99 4.73 5.63 -6.54
N VAL A 100 5.50 6.45 -7.25
CA VAL A 100 6.55 7.31 -6.66
C VAL A 100 5.97 8.27 -5.59
N SER A 101 4.69 8.63 -5.68
CA SER A 101 4.05 9.53 -4.73
C SER A 101 4.06 9.06 -3.27
N HIS A 102 4.25 7.76 -3.01
CA HIS A 102 4.31 7.23 -1.64
C HIS A 102 5.55 7.75 -0.89
N VAL A 103 6.61 8.15 -1.61
CA VAL A 103 7.82 8.73 -1.01
C VAL A 103 7.89 10.26 -1.07
N TYR A 104 6.88 10.93 -1.63
CA TYR A 104 6.84 12.39 -1.69
C TYR A 104 6.91 13.02 -0.30
N GLY A 105 7.79 14.01 -0.14
CA GLY A 105 8.02 14.71 1.13
C GLY A 105 8.93 13.98 2.12
N MET A 106 9.50 12.83 1.75
CA MET A 106 10.43 12.11 2.62
C MET A 106 11.87 12.64 2.48
N GLU A 107 12.42 13.20 3.57
CA GLU A 107 13.79 13.75 3.59
C GLU A 107 14.88 12.75 3.21
N ILE A 108 14.67 11.46 3.51
CA ILE A 108 15.62 10.39 3.19
C ILE A 108 15.75 10.13 1.68
N ILE A 109 14.82 10.66 0.87
CA ILE A 109 14.80 10.51 -0.60
C ILE A 109 14.84 11.91 -1.23
N PRO A 110 16.04 12.51 -1.39
CA PRO A 110 16.18 13.90 -1.82
C PRO A 110 15.56 14.20 -3.18
N ALA A 111 15.45 13.21 -4.07
CA ALA A 111 14.86 13.34 -5.40
C ALA A 111 13.38 13.78 -5.38
N PHE A 112 12.66 13.47 -4.29
CA PHE A 112 11.22 13.75 -4.18
C PHE A 112 10.83 14.53 -2.91
N LYS A 113 11.79 15.07 -2.17
CA LYS A 113 11.53 15.80 -0.92
C LYS A 113 10.62 17.03 -1.11
N ASP A 114 10.73 17.72 -2.25
CA ASP A 114 9.95 18.94 -2.55
C ASP A 114 8.64 18.62 -3.28
N LYS A 115 8.34 17.33 -3.51
CA LYS A 115 7.10 16.88 -4.15
C LYS A 115 5.99 16.74 -3.13
N VAL A 116 4.76 16.99 -3.57
CA VAL A 116 3.55 16.87 -2.75
C VAL A 116 2.52 15.99 -3.46
N ARG A 117 1.81 15.18 -2.69
CA ARG A 117 0.67 14.39 -3.18
C ARG A 117 -0.52 15.32 -3.43
N ASN A 118 -1.17 15.16 -4.58
CA ASN A 118 -2.24 16.06 -5.04
C ASN A 118 -3.52 15.32 -5.48
N SER A 119 -3.55 13.99 -5.43
CA SER A 119 -4.72 13.21 -5.81
C SER A 119 -5.12 12.21 -4.74
N LYS A 120 -6.40 11.83 -4.73
CA LYS A 120 -6.97 10.86 -3.78
C LYS A 120 -6.22 9.53 -3.80
N ILE A 121 -5.88 9.01 -4.98
CA ILE A 121 -5.20 7.72 -5.13
C ILE A 121 -3.77 7.74 -4.57
N GLN A 122 -3.06 8.86 -4.66
CA GLN A 122 -1.73 9.04 -4.07
C GLN A 122 -1.79 9.07 -2.54
N HIS A 123 -2.77 9.77 -1.98
CA HIS A 123 -3.03 9.77 -0.54
C HIS A 123 -3.46 8.38 -0.02
N CYS A 124 -4.28 7.68 -0.81
CA CYS A 124 -4.67 6.31 -0.51
C CYS A 124 -3.47 5.35 -0.50
N LEU A 125 -2.57 5.45 -1.48
CA LEU A 125 -1.41 4.56 -1.58
C LEU A 125 -0.54 4.64 -0.34
N VAL A 126 -0.08 5.84 0.03
CA VAL A 126 0.81 6.02 1.19
C VAL A 126 0.12 5.62 2.50
N ALA A 127 -1.17 5.91 2.62
CA ALA A 127 -1.94 5.49 3.80
C ALA A 127 -2.08 3.97 3.86
N ALA A 128 -2.34 3.32 2.73
CA ALA A 128 -2.55 1.88 2.61
C ALA A 128 -1.28 1.10 2.92
N GLU A 129 -0.15 1.44 2.27
CA GLU A 129 1.12 0.75 2.53
C GLU A 129 1.54 0.92 3.98
N THR A 130 1.42 2.13 4.55
CA THR A 130 1.87 2.35 5.93
C THR A 130 0.95 1.62 6.94
N LEU A 131 -0.35 1.50 6.64
CA LEU A 131 -1.32 0.82 7.51
C LEU A 131 -1.03 -0.68 7.65
N THR A 132 -0.48 -1.33 6.62
CA THR A 132 -0.16 -2.77 6.65
C THR A 132 0.67 -3.14 7.88
N GLY A 133 1.75 -2.40 8.15
CA GLY A 133 2.64 -2.67 9.28
C GLY A 133 1.96 -2.53 10.65
N LEU A 134 1.00 -1.61 10.78
CA LEU A 134 0.23 -1.46 12.02
C LEU A 134 -0.70 -2.68 12.24
N ILE A 135 -1.36 -3.15 11.19
CA ILE A 135 -2.27 -4.30 11.25
C ILE A 135 -1.47 -5.59 11.51
N VAL A 136 -0.40 -5.83 10.76
CA VAL A 136 0.47 -7.01 10.91
C VAL A 136 1.08 -7.05 12.31
N ALA A 137 1.62 -5.94 12.80
CA ALA A 137 2.13 -5.89 14.17
C ALA A 137 1.02 -6.20 15.20
N SER A 138 -0.22 -5.76 14.94
CA SER A 138 -1.36 -6.03 15.83
C SER A 138 -1.75 -7.50 15.85
N ALA A 139 -1.63 -8.21 14.70
CA ALA A 139 -1.81 -9.65 14.61
C ALA A 139 -0.71 -10.40 15.35
N LEU A 140 0.56 -10.01 15.16
CA LEU A 140 1.71 -10.64 15.82
C LEU A 140 1.70 -10.50 17.35
N MET A 141 0.96 -9.52 17.88
CA MET A 141 0.73 -9.36 19.32
C MET A 141 -0.33 -10.32 19.89
N GLN A 142 -1.16 -10.93 19.06
CA GLN A 142 -2.16 -11.88 19.52
C GLN A 142 -1.48 -13.19 19.96
N PRO A 143 -1.99 -13.88 21.00
CA PRO A 143 -1.43 -15.16 21.43
C PRO A 143 -1.36 -16.22 20.32
N ASP A 144 -2.34 -16.22 19.42
CA ASP A 144 -2.42 -17.12 18.26
C ASP A 144 -1.73 -16.56 17.01
N LYS A 145 -1.27 -15.30 17.07
CA LYS A 145 -0.68 -14.53 15.96
C LYS A 145 -1.59 -14.38 14.75
N LYS A 146 -2.91 -14.37 14.94
CA LYS A 146 -3.89 -14.34 13.85
C LYS A 146 -4.54 -12.98 13.63
N LEU A 147 -4.74 -12.59 12.37
CA LEU A 147 -5.54 -11.46 11.92
C LEU A 147 -7.01 -11.60 12.32
N ALA A 148 -7.53 -12.83 12.36
CA ALA A 148 -8.89 -13.12 12.82
C ALA A 148 -9.14 -12.67 14.28
N SER A 149 -8.08 -12.62 15.09
CA SER A 149 -8.13 -12.24 16.51
C SER A 149 -7.92 -10.74 16.74
N VAL A 150 -7.61 -9.96 15.69
CA VAL A 150 -7.49 -8.51 15.76
C VAL A 150 -8.86 -7.86 15.59
N SER A 151 -9.34 -7.16 16.62
CA SER A 151 -10.57 -6.36 16.54
C SER A 151 -10.28 -4.92 16.12
N LEU A 152 -11.24 -4.27 15.45
CA LEU A 152 -11.14 -2.85 15.09
C LEU A 152 -10.90 -1.96 16.32
N GLU A 153 -11.55 -2.23 17.45
CA GLU A 153 -11.34 -1.47 18.68
C GLU A 153 -9.89 -1.58 19.17
N SER A 154 -9.31 -2.78 19.12
CA SER A 154 -7.91 -3.00 19.49
C SER A 154 -6.97 -2.25 18.53
N LEU A 155 -7.23 -2.31 17.22
CA LEU A 155 -6.44 -1.61 16.20
C LEU A 155 -6.48 -0.09 16.39
N LYS A 156 -7.66 0.49 16.68
CA LYS A 156 -7.80 1.92 17.01
C LYS A 156 -6.98 2.32 18.23
N LYS A 157 -6.93 1.48 19.28
CA LYS A 157 -6.06 1.71 20.45
C LYS A 157 -4.57 1.66 20.06
N LYS A 158 -4.18 0.71 19.21
CA LYS A 158 -2.80 0.58 18.70
C LYS A 158 -2.38 1.74 17.81
N PHE A 159 -3.27 2.24 16.96
CA PHE A 159 -3.04 3.46 16.17
C PHE A 159 -2.67 4.64 17.07
N LYS A 160 -3.43 4.89 18.14
CA LYS A 160 -3.18 5.97 19.11
C LYS A 160 -1.90 5.79 19.92
N SER A 161 -1.41 4.55 20.07
CA SER A 161 -0.17 4.26 20.78
C SER A 161 1.04 4.43 19.85
N LYS A 162 1.66 5.62 19.84
CA LYS A 162 2.80 5.92 18.95
C LYS A 162 4.03 5.03 19.19
N ASN A 163 4.19 4.48 20.39
CA ASN A 163 5.29 3.55 20.72
C ASN A 163 5.10 2.16 20.12
N PHE A 164 3.85 1.77 19.83
CA PHE A 164 3.57 0.50 19.19
C PHE A 164 3.83 0.61 17.69
N ALA A 165 4.51 -0.37 17.08
CA ALA A 165 4.89 -0.31 15.66
C ALA A 165 5.47 1.08 15.30
N ALA A 166 6.48 1.52 16.06
CA ALA A 166 7.00 2.89 16.03
C ALA A 166 7.56 3.33 14.67
N ARG A 167 7.86 2.36 13.78
CA ARG A 167 8.28 2.61 12.41
C ARG A 167 7.12 2.96 11.46
N CYS A 168 5.88 2.63 11.82
CA CYS A 168 4.70 2.98 11.01
C CYS A 168 4.30 4.44 11.32
N ASN A 169 4.50 5.33 10.35
CA ASN A 169 4.20 6.74 10.54
C ASN A 169 2.67 6.97 10.59
N ARG A 170 2.16 7.47 11.72
CA ARG A 170 0.72 7.72 11.90
C ARG A 170 0.20 8.85 11.02
N ASP A 171 1.05 9.82 10.70
CA ASP A 171 0.67 10.96 9.87
C ASP A 171 0.49 10.51 8.40
N LEU A 172 1.26 9.50 7.96
CA LEU A 172 1.05 8.88 6.64
C LEU A 172 -0.25 8.06 6.59
N ILE A 173 -0.59 7.32 7.64
CA ILE A 173 -1.90 6.64 7.72
C ILE A 173 -3.05 7.66 7.67
N LEU A 174 -2.90 8.83 8.30
CA LEU A 174 -3.90 9.91 8.28
C LEU A 174 -4.08 10.56 6.90
N GLU A 175 -3.21 10.30 5.93
CA GLU A 175 -3.42 10.77 4.56
C GLU A 175 -4.72 10.23 3.96
N CYS A 176 -5.28 9.12 4.49
CA CYS A 176 -6.61 8.63 4.12
C CYS A 176 -7.70 9.72 4.20
N GLU A 177 -7.61 10.65 5.17
CA GLU A 177 -8.59 11.73 5.33
C GLU A 177 -8.50 12.77 4.20
N LYS A 178 -7.31 12.96 3.60
CA LYS A 178 -7.13 13.80 2.41
C LYS A 178 -7.71 13.16 1.15
N ALA A 179 -8.00 11.87 1.20
CA ALA A 179 -8.73 11.14 0.15
C ALA A 179 -10.24 11.04 0.44
N ASP A 180 -10.76 11.79 1.43
CA ASP A 180 -12.15 11.73 1.91
C ASP A 180 -12.55 10.37 2.52
N VAL A 181 -11.59 9.62 3.06
CA VAL A 181 -11.86 8.38 3.82
C VAL A 181 -11.60 8.64 5.31
N PRO A 182 -12.65 8.71 6.16
CA PRO A 182 -12.47 8.90 7.59
C PRO A 182 -11.58 7.81 8.21
N LEU A 183 -10.69 8.18 9.13
CA LEU A 183 -9.72 7.24 9.73
C LEU A 183 -10.39 5.95 10.26
N ASP A 184 -11.51 6.09 10.97
CA ASP A 184 -12.21 4.96 11.56
C ASP A 184 -12.74 3.96 10.50
N GLU A 185 -13.16 4.48 9.35
CA GLU A 185 -13.57 3.68 8.20
C GLU A 185 -12.34 3.06 7.52
N PHE A 186 -11.28 3.83 7.34
CA PHE A 186 -10.04 3.37 6.73
C PHE A 186 -9.39 2.21 7.51
N LEU A 187 -9.32 2.31 8.84
CA LEU A 187 -8.80 1.24 9.69
C LEU A 187 -9.66 -0.02 9.61
N ALA A 188 -10.99 0.12 9.54
CA ALA A 188 -11.91 -1.01 9.39
C ALA A 188 -11.74 -1.69 8.02
N LEU A 189 -11.66 -0.89 6.95
CA LEU A 189 -11.47 -1.35 5.58
C LEU A 189 -10.14 -2.10 5.45
N GLY A 190 -9.03 -1.51 5.89
CA GLY A 190 -7.71 -2.14 5.81
C GLY A 190 -7.62 -3.43 6.62
N LEU A 191 -8.16 -3.44 7.85
CA LEU A 191 -8.20 -4.65 8.67
C LEU A 191 -8.99 -5.77 7.99
N LYS A 192 -10.17 -5.44 7.45
CA LYS A 192 -11.01 -6.43 6.76
C LYS A 192 -10.34 -6.95 5.48
N ALA A 193 -9.68 -6.08 4.73
CA ALA A 193 -8.94 -6.44 3.52
C ALA A 193 -7.85 -7.47 3.84
N LEU A 194 -7.02 -7.23 4.86
CA LEU A 194 -5.98 -8.19 5.25
C LEU A 194 -6.55 -9.48 5.83
N GLN A 195 -7.65 -9.42 6.61
CA GLN A 195 -8.34 -10.62 7.09
C GLN A 195 -8.83 -11.52 5.95
N ASN A 196 -9.31 -10.94 4.85
CA ASN A 196 -9.78 -11.70 3.69
C ASN A 196 -8.64 -12.44 2.96
N ILE A 197 -7.39 -12.00 3.11
CA ILE A 197 -6.20 -12.65 2.54
C ILE A 197 -5.31 -13.32 3.59
N SER A 198 -5.75 -13.43 4.85
CA SER A 198 -5.01 -14.00 5.99
C SER A 198 -4.28 -15.30 5.67
N GLY A 199 -4.95 -16.24 4.99
CA GLY A 199 -4.35 -17.50 4.56
C GLY A 199 -3.12 -17.37 3.64
N LYS A 200 -3.03 -16.30 2.84
CA LYS A 200 -1.83 -15.98 2.03
C LYS A 200 -0.71 -15.36 2.87
N LEU A 201 -1.08 -14.62 3.92
CA LEU A 201 -0.14 -13.91 4.80
C LEU A 201 0.46 -14.82 5.87
N GLY A 202 -0.12 -16.00 6.10
CA GLY A 202 0.29 -16.88 7.20
C GLY A 202 -0.04 -16.29 8.58
N LEU A 203 -0.98 -15.35 8.61
CA LEU A 203 -1.56 -14.69 9.78
C LEU A 203 -3.07 -14.98 9.84
#